data_AF-A0A1I5AIR4-F1
#
_entry.id   AF-A0A1I5AIR4-F1
#
_cell.length_a   1.000
_cell.length_b   1.000
_cell.length_c   1.000
_cell.angle_alpha   90.00
_cell.angle_beta   90.00
_cell.angle_gamma   90.00
#
_symmetry.space_group_name_H-M   'P 1'
#
loop_
_entity.id
_entity.type
_entity.pdbx_description
1 polymer ?
#
loop_
_entity_poly.entity_id
_entity_poly.type
_entity_poly.pdbx_seq_one_letter_code
_entity_poly.pdbx_strand_id
1 'polypeptide(L)'
;MRVNILRSQSKAPINDDLLARYYMLGAGMAQVGAYRLNQRSFEWQASATVLRSDAAMTRLRALVRARASIAVSASGVAPLGSTPTKPERYLHCATSGSGGEPKVIRRAHSSWMKSFAVNGRVLGLSSFDCVAVFGTLAHSLVLYGTLEAAHHGARILGLHGLRPDRQLAALAREQATILYITPTQLGLLCGGPARATESMRHILVGGGQLSERVATAAARTFPNAKLIHFYGAAETSFVAWSDETTPPGSVGAAYPGVTISIRGDQGASTTGIGEIWVKSPYLFDGYASGQSADTRWDGDCLSIGELGRLDDHGNLFVAGRKSRMVTISDTNVFPEEVERFLATTLGTDTVAVIPLPDAKRGHRLVAFVAGPCTTTTEHDLLVLCRQRLGPLCAPRRVHFVPALPMLPAGKPDYCAITRWAEGNT
;
A
#
# COMPACT_ATOMS: atom_id res chain seq x y z
N MET A 1 -43.20 -13.79 23.40
CA MET A 1 -42.17 -13.71 24.45
C MET A 1 -41.01 -12.90 23.88
N ARG A 2 -40.94 -11.61 24.23
CA ARG A 2 -39.86 -10.69 23.83
C ARG A 2 -38.63 -10.97 24.70
N VAL A 3 -37.44 -11.04 24.12
CA VAL A 3 -36.20 -10.86 24.89
C VAL A 3 -35.32 -9.86 24.16
N ASN A 4 -35.05 -8.76 24.86
CA ASN A 4 -34.24 -7.62 24.46
C ASN A 4 -32.74 -7.90 24.68
N ILE A 5 -31.94 -7.44 23.71
CA ILE A 5 -30.74 -6.60 23.84
C ILE A 5 -29.72 -6.96 24.95
N LEU A 6 -28.52 -7.35 24.51
CA LEU A 6 -27.26 -6.86 25.08
C LEU A 6 -26.34 -6.36 23.96
N ARG A 7 -26.46 -5.06 23.65
CA ARG A 7 -25.39 -4.24 23.08
C ARG A 7 -24.41 -3.91 24.21
N SER A 8 -23.11 -4.14 24.01
CA SER A 8 -21.99 -3.39 24.61
C SER A 8 -20.74 -4.27 24.66
N GLN A 9 -19.81 -4.09 23.72
CA GLN A 9 -18.38 -4.15 24.07
C GLN A 9 -17.64 -2.95 23.49
N SER A 10 -17.08 -2.22 24.46
CA SER A 10 -16.30 -0.99 24.44
C SER A 10 -15.28 -0.82 23.31
N LYS A 11 -15.37 0.34 22.63
CA LYS A 11 -14.25 1.02 21.96
C LYS A 11 -13.33 1.62 23.03
N ALA A 12 -12.37 0.86 23.55
CA ALA A 12 -11.32 1.41 24.39
C ALA A 12 -10.11 1.84 23.52
N PRO A 13 -9.51 3.03 23.75
CA PRO A 13 -8.26 3.40 23.11
C PRO A 13 -7.14 2.44 23.53
N ILE A 14 -6.23 2.11 22.61
CA ILE A 14 -5.01 1.38 22.92
C ILE A 14 -4.16 2.27 23.83
N ASN A 15 -4.10 1.93 25.12
CA ASN A 15 -3.20 2.58 26.08
C ASN A 15 -1.93 1.72 26.25
N ASP A 16 -0.79 2.36 26.54
CA ASP A 16 0.54 1.72 26.62
C ASP A 16 0.58 0.52 27.60
N ASP A 17 -0.32 0.48 28.58
CA ASP A 17 -0.45 -0.61 29.57
C ASP A 17 -0.92 -1.95 28.96
N LEU A 18 -1.65 -1.94 27.84
CA LEU A 18 -2.09 -3.17 27.15
C LEU A 18 -0.99 -3.81 26.32
N LEU A 19 -0.04 -3.03 25.80
CA LEU A 19 1.15 -3.54 25.11
C LEU A 19 2.09 -4.27 26.08
N ALA A 20 2.18 -3.80 27.34
CA ALA A 20 2.94 -4.47 28.39
C ALA A 20 2.31 -5.83 28.78
N ARG A 21 0.98 -5.93 28.79
CA ARG A 21 0.26 -7.18 29.13
C ARG A 21 0.40 -8.29 28.07
N TYR A 22 0.62 -7.95 26.81
CA TYR A 22 0.84 -8.94 25.72
C TYR A 22 2.04 -9.86 25.99
N TYR A 23 3.12 -9.34 26.55
CA TYR A 23 4.33 -10.13 26.80
C TYR A 23 4.28 -10.99 28.06
N MET A 24 3.35 -10.72 28.97
CA MET A 24 3.17 -11.52 30.20
C MET A 24 2.20 -12.70 30.02
N LEU A 25 1.30 -12.65 29.04
CA LEU A 25 0.25 -13.67 28.86
C LEU A 25 0.53 -14.67 27.71
N GLY A 26 1.49 -14.38 26.83
CA GLY A 26 1.86 -15.28 25.71
C GLY A 26 2.92 -16.35 26.06
N ALA A 27 3.56 -16.26 27.23
CA ALA A 27 4.50 -17.25 27.73
C ALA A 27 3.85 -17.98 28.91
N GLY A 28 3.58 -19.27 28.73
CA GLY A 28 3.23 -20.15 29.86
C GLY A 28 4.23 -19.96 30.99
N MET A 29 3.71 -19.93 32.22
CA MET A 29 4.45 -19.67 33.46
C MET A 29 5.78 -20.43 33.53
N ALA A 30 6.87 -19.76 33.18
CA ALA A 30 8.23 -20.13 33.52
C ALA A 30 9.11 -18.88 33.43
N GLN A 31 9.32 -18.24 34.59
CA GLN A 31 10.43 -17.32 34.92
C GLN A 31 11.19 -16.71 33.72
N VAL A 32 10.64 -15.68 33.09
CA VAL A 32 11.39 -14.84 32.15
C VAL A 32 11.76 -13.54 32.87
N GLY A 33 13.05 -13.32 33.08
CA GLY A 33 13.58 -12.06 33.59
C GLY A 33 13.08 -10.88 32.77
N ALA A 34 12.81 -9.75 33.44
CA ALA A 34 12.20 -8.56 32.88
C ALA A 34 12.79 -8.12 31.53
N TYR A 35 12.18 -8.56 30.42
CA TYR A 35 12.41 -8.01 29.10
C TYR A 35 11.81 -6.59 29.08
N ARG A 36 12.62 -5.58 29.40
CA ARG A 36 12.31 -4.20 29.01
C ARG A 36 12.39 -4.13 27.48
N LEU A 37 11.27 -4.37 26.82
CA LEU A 37 11.18 -4.23 25.37
C LEU A 37 11.53 -2.82 24.98
N ASN A 38 12.51 -2.72 24.10
CA ASN A 38 12.95 -1.45 23.58
C ASN A 38 11.92 -0.98 22.55
N GLN A 39 11.05 -0.06 22.93
CA GLN A 39 10.02 0.47 22.03
C GLN A 39 10.55 1.50 21.00
N ARG A 40 11.87 1.73 20.95
CA ARG A 40 12.47 2.87 20.23
C ARG A 40 13.35 2.48 19.04
N SER A 41 13.61 1.19 18.84
CA SER A 41 14.35 0.70 17.67
C SER A 41 13.86 -0.67 17.24
N PHE A 42 13.84 -0.92 15.92
CA PHE A 42 13.62 -2.26 15.37
C PHE A 42 14.45 -3.33 16.08
N GLU A 43 13.86 -4.51 16.16
CA GLU A 43 14.47 -5.70 16.76
C GLU A 43 14.54 -6.80 15.71
N TRP A 44 15.66 -7.52 15.71
CA TRP A 44 15.81 -8.73 14.91
C TRP A 44 15.84 -9.90 15.88
N GLN A 45 14.69 -10.54 16.06
CA GLN A 45 14.54 -11.69 16.97
C GLN A 45 15.52 -12.80 16.62
N ALA A 46 15.98 -13.54 17.63
CA ALA A 46 16.95 -14.61 17.42
C ALA A 46 16.40 -15.74 16.52
N SER A 47 15.09 -15.99 16.60
CA SER A 47 14.36 -16.96 15.77
C SER A 47 14.15 -16.53 14.33
N ALA A 48 14.29 -15.23 14.01
CA ALA A 48 14.08 -14.74 12.64
C ALA A 48 15.18 -15.25 11.69
N THR A 49 14.78 -16.00 10.67
CA THR A 49 15.66 -16.59 9.66
C THR A 49 15.38 -16.01 8.27
N VAL A 50 16.43 -15.87 7.46
CA VAL A 50 16.32 -15.41 6.07
C VAL A 50 16.55 -16.60 5.16
N LEU A 51 15.54 -16.96 4.35
CA LEU A 51 15.60 -18.15 3.49
C LEU A 51 16.38 -17.90 2.20
N ARG A 52 16.42 -16.64 1.74
CA ARG A 52 17.24 -16.18 0.61
C ARG A 52 17.90 -14.87 1.01
N SER A 53 19.19 -14.91 1.32
CA SER A 53 19.93 -13.74 1.78
C SER A 53 20.81 -13.17 0.67
N ASP A 54 20.87 -11.84 0.60
CA ASP A 54 21.81 -11.10 -0.22
C ASP A 54 22.64 -10.13 0.67
N ALA A 55 23.50 -9.32 0.04
CA ALA A 55 24.32 -8.35 0.76
C ALA A 55 23.47 -7.30 1.49
N ALA A 56 22.36 -6.84 0.89
CA ALA A 56 21.50 -5.82 1.48
C ALA A 56 20.77 -6.34 2.72
N MET A 57 20.24 -7.56 2.67
CA MET A 57 19.59 -8.23 3.79
C MET A 57 20.56 -8.52 4.93
N THR A 58 21.76 -8.99 4.61
CA THR A 58 22.83 -9.21 5.59
C THR A 58 23.18 -7.91 6.32
N ARG A 59 23.30 -6.82 5.55
CA ARG A 59 23.59 -5.49 6.09
C ARG A 59 22.44 -4.92 6.93
N LEU A 60 21.19 -5.08 6.48
CA LEU A 60 20.00 -4.71 7.25
C LEU A 60 19.97 -5.41 8.61
N ARG A 61 20.15 -6.74 8.63
CA ARG A 61 20.20 -7.54 9.86
C ARG A 61 21.27 -7.05 10.83
N ALA A 62 22.48 -6.77 10.32
CA ALA A 62 23.57 -6.27 11.15
C ALA A 62 23.24 -4.90 11.79
N LEU A 63 22.66 -3.97 11.03
CA LEU A 63 22.32 -2.64 11.52
C LEU A 63 21.14 -2.65 12.51
N VAL A 64 20.12 -3.49 12.28
CA VAL A 64 19.02 -3.68 13.23
C VAL A 64 19.53 -4.26 14.55
N ARG A 65 20.41 -5.27 14.50
CA ARG A 65 21.06 -5.84 15.71
C ARG A 65 21.92 -4.82 16.45
N ALA A 66 22.58 -3.92 15.73
CA ALA A 66 23.33 -2.80 16.31
C ALA A 66 22.43 -1.64 16.80
N ARG A 67 21.10 -1.73 16.64
CA ARG A 67 20.13 -0.68 16.95
C ARG A 67 20.50 0.66 16.29
N ALA A 68 21.01 0.59 15.06
CA ALA A 68 21.40 1.76 14.30
C ALA A 68 20.17 2.47 13.72
N SER A 69 20.32 3.76 13.40
CA SER A 69 19.46 4.42 12.42
C SER A 69 19.90 3.98 11.02
N ILE A 70 18.95 3.75 10.12
CA ILE A 70 19.18 3.02 8.86
C ILE A 70 18.74 3.86 7.67
N ALA A 71 19.56 3.90 6.63
CA ALA A 71 19.18 4.38 5.30
C ALA A 71 19.06 3.20 4.34
N VAL A 72 17.98 3.17 3.57
CA VAL A 72 17.72 2.17 2.54
C VAL A 72 17.41 2.88 1.22
N SER A 73 18.17 2.54 0.18
CA SER A 73 18.05 3.09 -1.16
C SER A 73 18.24 1.99 -2.21
N ALA A 74 18.14 2.35 -3.49
CA ALA A 74 18.49 1.45 -4.58
C ALA A 74 19.97 1.02 -4.56
N SER A 75 20.87 1.82 -3.97
CA SER A 75 22.29 1.50 -3.83
C SER A 75 22.61 0.58 -2.64
N GLY A 76 21.63 0.30 -1.77
CA GLY A 76 21.76 -0.67 -0.69
C GLY A 76 21.31 -0.15 0.66
N VAL A 77 21.89 -0.74 1.72
CA VAL A 77 21.54 -0.46 3.12
C VAL A 77 22.76 0.09 3.85
N ALA A 78 22.61 1.24 4.49
CA ALA A 78 23.70 1.92 5.19
C ALA A 78 23.25 2.45 6.56
N PRO A 79 24.15 2.63 7.54
CA PRO A 79 23.82 3.40 8.73
C PRO A 79 23.60 4.88 8.36
N LEU A 80 22.66 5.53 9.03
CA LEU A 80 22.67 6.99 9.10
C LEU A 80 23.80 7.42 10.05
N GLY A 81 24.57 8.45 9.68
CA GLY A 81 25.70 8.97 10.45
C GLY A 81 25.35 9.32 11.92
N SER A 82 26.38 9.59 12.73
CA SER A 82 26.33 9.62 14.21
C SER A 82 24.97 10.02 14.78
N THR A 83 24.36 9.05 15.48
CA THR A 83 23.09 9.12 16.19
C THR A 83 22.91 10.45 16.90
N PRO A 84 21.74 11.13 16.75
CA PRO A 84 21.40 12.21 17.65
C PRO A 84 21.52 11.73 19.10
N THR A 85 21.84 12.64 20.01
CA THR A 85 21.83 12.44 21.47
C THR A 85 20.47 11.96 22.04
N LYS A 86 19.45 11.78 21.18
CA LYS A 86 18.12 11.30 21.52
C LYS A 86 18.02 9.76 21.46
N PRO A 87 17.16 9.15 22.29
CA PRO A 87 17.00 7.69 22.37
C PRO A 87 16.22 7.07 21.19
N GLU A 88 15.72 7.86 20.25
CA GLU A 88 14.95 7.40 19.09
C GLU A 88 15.87 7.02 17.91
N ARG A 89 15.45 6.03 17.12
CA ARG A 89 16.14 5.58 15.90
C ARG A 89 15.29 5.85 14.67
N TYR A 90 15.96 6.21 13.59
CA TYR A 90 15.30 6.65 12.36
C TYR A 90 15.61 5.72 11.20
N LEU A 91 14.61 5.53 10.36
CA LEU A 91 14.68 4.91 9.06
C LEU A 91 14.55 6.00 7.99
N HIS A 92 15.50 6.04 7.06
CA HIS A 92 15.42 6.77 5.82
C HIS A 92 15.16 5.80 4.66
N CYS A 93 14.06 5.96 3.93
CA CYS A 93 13.80 5.16 2.73
C CYS A 93 13.13 5.99 1.63
N ALA A 94 13.34 5.60 0.38
CA ALA A 94 12.76 6.29 -0.77
C ALA A 94 11.24 6.07 -0.87
N THR A 95 10.54 7.10 -1.37
CA THR A 95 9.14 6.96 -1.81
C THR A 95 9.10 6.50 -3.26
N SER A 96 8.13 5.66 -3.64
CA SER A 96 7.95 5.19 -5.01
C SER A 96 7.21 6.21 -5.91
N GLY A 97 7.47 7.52 -5.71
CA GLY A 97 6.68 8.61 -6.32
C GLY A 97 6.64 8.56 -7.85
N SER A 98 5.48 8.88 -8.42
CA SER A 98 5.20 8.88 -9.88
C SER A 98 5.44 10.23 -10.55
N GLY A 99 6.08 11.18 -9.86
CA GLY A 99 6.02 12.61 -10.20
C GLY A 99 7.34 13.37 -10.20
N GLY A 100 8.49 12.70 -10.32
CA GLY A 100 9.80 13.38 -10.46
C GLY A 100 10.88 12.87 -9.49
N GLU A 101 11.65 13.80 -8.92
CA GLU A 101 12.84 13.53 -8.12
C GLU A 101 12.58 12.60 -6.91
N PRO A 102 13.48 11.64 -6.60
CA PRO A 102 13.29 10.71 -5.49
C PRO A 102 13.22 11.43 -4.14
N LYS A 103 12.06 11.35 -3.47
CA LYS A 103 11.90 11.81 -2.09
C LYS A 103 12.36 10.72 -1.11
N VAL A 104 13.06 11.11 -0.04
CA VAL A 104 13.44 10.22 1.06
C VAL A 104 12.66 10.62 2.31
N ILE A 105 11.90 9.69 2.88
CA ILE A 105 11.20 9.91 4.15
C ILE A 105 12.15 9.70 5.32
N ARG A 106 11.97 10.43 6.41
CA ARG A 106 12.50 10.11 7.73
C ARG A 106 11.36 9.59 8.59
N ARG A 107 11.57 8.45 9.24
CA ARG A 107 10.57 7.79 10.08
C ARG A 107 11.20 7.22 11.32
N ALA A 108 10.65 7.54 12.49
CA ALA A 108 11.00 6.85 13.72
C ALA A 108 10.71 5.34 13.63
N HIS A 109 11.61 4.49 14.11
CA HIS A 109 11.40 3.04 14.16
C HIS A 109 10.12 2.69 14.93
N SER A 110 9.86 3.43 16.01
CA SER A 110 8.67 3.32 16.86
C SER A 110 7.37 3.41 16.05
N SER A 111 7.33 4.21 15.00
CA SER A 111 6.17 4.41 14.12
C SER A 111 5.73 3.10 13.46
N TRP A 112 6.65 2.33 12.87
CA TRP A 112 6.33 1.01 12.29
C TRP A 112 6.14 -0.06 13.36
N MET A 113 6.91 -0.03 14.44
CA MET A 113 6.77 -1.02 15.53
C MET A 113 5.37 -1.00 16.16
N LYS A 114 4.72 0.16 16.25
CA LYS A 114 3.32 0.25 16.69
C LYS A 114 2.38 -0.54 15.76
N SER A 115 2.58 -0.46 14.44
CA SER A 115 1.80 -1.27 13.49
C SER A 115 2.17 -2.75 13.52
N PHE A 116 3.44 -3.11 13.80
CA PHE A 116 3.82 -4.52 13.98
C PHE A 116 3.09 -5.15 15.16
N ALA A 117 2.88 -4.41 16.25
CA ALA A 117 2.13 -4.88 17.40
C ALA A 117 0.64 -5.09 17.06
N VAL A 118 0.04 -4.19 16.28
CA VAL A 118 -1.34 -4.34 15.80
C VAL A 118 -1.46 -5.55 14.88
N ASN A 119 -0.55 -5.71 13.91
CA ASN A 119 -0.55 -6.85 13.00
C ASN A 119 -0.30 -8.18 13.73
N GLY A 120 0.63 -8.22 14.69
CA GLY A 120 0.82 -9.39 15.55
C GLY A 120 -0.46 -9.83 16.25
N ARG A 121 -1.23 -8.87 16.79
CA ARG A 121 -2.51 -9.14 17.44
C ARG A 121 -3.62 -9.55 16.47
N VAL A 122 -3.79 -8.83 15.36
CA VAL A 122 -4.95 -9.00 14.47
C VAL A 122 -4.72 -10.13 13.45
N LEU A 123 -3.51 -10.27 12.94
CA LEU A 123 -3.15 -11.31 11.98
C LEU A 123 -2.62 -12.56 12.67
N GLY A 124 -2.34 -12.52 13.97
CA GLY A 124 -1.70 -13.63 14.69
C GLY A 124 -0.30 -13.94 14.12
N LEU A 125 0.47 -12.90 13.79
CA LEU A 125 1.81 -13.02 13.21
C LEU A 125 2.82 -13.36 14.31
N SER A 126 3.63 -14.38 14.08
CA SER A 126 4.52 -14.96 15.09
C SER A 126 5.77 -15.60 14.49
N SER A 127 6.62 -16.18 15.33
CA SER A 127 7.81 -16.92 14.88
C SER A 127 7.52 -18.21 14.10
N PHE A 128 6.27 -18.69 14.10
CA PHE A 128 5.84 -19.84 13.28
C PHE A 128 5.51 -19.46 11.84
N ASP A 129 5.43 -18.15 11.54
CA ASP A 129 5.06 -17.67 10.22
C ASP A 129 6.25 -17.63 9.25
N CYS A 130 5.92 -17.70 7.97
CA CYS A 130 6.83 -17.39 6.88
C CYS A 130 6.26 -16.23 6.06
N VAL A 131 6.91 -15.07 6.18
CA VAL A 131 6.53 -13.83 5.51
C VAL A 131 7.26 -13.72 4.18
N ALA A 132 6.49 -13.66 3.10
CA ALA A 132 6.99 -13.51 1.75
C ALA A 132 6.88 -12.05 1.26
N VAL A 133 7.93 -11.58 0.58
CA VAL A 133 8.01 -10.21 0.04
C VAL A 133 8.54 -10.22 -1.39
N PHE A 134 7.98 -9.32 -2.24
CA PHE A 134 8.29 -9.24 -3.67
C PHE A 134 9.02 -7.94 -4.00
N GLY A 135 10.33 -8.03 -4.24
CA GLY A 135 11.17 -6.90 -4.66
C GLY A 135 12.40 -6.69 -3.79
N THR A 136 13.12 -5.61 -4.06
CA THR A 136 14.31 -5.23 -3.28
C THR A 136 13.91 -4.42 -2.05
N LEU A 137 14.80 -4.35 -1.05
CA LEU A 137 14.59 -3.56 0.17
C LEU A 137 14.40 -2.05 -0.09
N ALA A 138 14.73 -1.56 -1.27
CA ALA A 138 14.48 -0.17 -1.65
C ALA A 138 12.98 0.17 -1.72
N HIS A 139 12.11 -0.84 -1.89
CA HIS A 139 10.66 -0.66 -1.84
C HIS A 139 10.17 -0.71 -0.40
N SER A 140 9.49 0.34 0.05
CA SER A 140 9.02 0.46 1.44
C SER A 140 8.13 -0.70 1.90
N LEU A 141 7.29 -1.26 1.01
CA LEU A 141 6.46 -2.42 1.32
C LEU A 141 7.28 -3.68 1.63
N VAL A 142 8.33 -3.93 0.84
CA VAL A 142 9.25 -5.06 1.03
C VAL A 142 10.04 -4.89 2.32
N LEU A 143 10.55 -3.67 2.55
CA LEU A 143 11.27 -3.33 3.76
C LEU A 143 10.40 -3.47 5.02
N TYR A 144 9.14 -3.02 4.95
CA TYR A 144 8.16 -3.17 6.02
C TYR A 144 7.95 -4.64 6.38
N GLY A 145 7.54 -5.47 5.41
CA GLY A 145 7.27 -6.89 5.67
C GLY A 145 8.52 -7.66 6.15
N THR A 146 9.70 -7.28 5.67
CA THR A 146 10.98 -7.84 6.15
C THR A 146 11.23 -7.51 7.63
N LEU A 147 11.07 -6.25 8.01
CA LEU A 147 11.33 -5.79 9.38
C LEU A 147 10.26 -6.28 10.35
N GLU A 148 9.00 -6.38 9.93
CA GLU A 148 7.94 -6.98 10.73
C GLU A 148 8.20 -8.46 11.01
N ALA A 149 8.55 -9.22 9.98
CA ALA A 149 8.90 -10.62 10.12
C ALA A 149 10.09 -10.80 11.09
N ALA A 150 11.12 -9.97 10.94
CA ALA A 150 12.27 -9.96 11.85
C ALA A 150 11.87 -9.61 13.30
N HIS A 151 10.94 -8.68 13.49
CA HIS A 151 10.44 -8.25 14.80
C HIS A 151 9.67 -9.35 15.53
N HIS A 152 8.93 -10.18 14.79
CA HIS A 152 8.14 -11.29 15.34
C HIS A 152 8.86 -12.64 15.35
N GLY A 153 10.11 -12.69 14.86
CA GLY A 153 10.87 -13.94 14.82
C GLY A 153 10.49 -14.88 13.69
N ALA A 154 9.75 -14.39 12.70
CA ALA A 154 9.26 -15.17 11.57
C ALA A 154 10.39 -15.47 10.55
N ARG A 155 10.12 -16.43 9.67
CA ARG A 155 10.96 -16.72 8.51
C ARG A 155 10.71 -15.68 7.42
N ILE A 156 11.77 -15.17 6.79
CA ILE A 156 11.73 -14.15 5.74
C ILE A 156 12.03 -14.79 4.39
N LEU A 157 11.06 -14.77 3.48
CA LEU A 157 11.17 -15.27 2.12
C LEU A 157 11.19 -14.11 1.10
N GLY A 158 12.39 -13.67 0.72
CA GLY A 158 12.55 -12.73 -0.39
C GLY A 158 12.37 -13.42 -1.73
N LEU A 159 11.51 -12.90 -2.61
CA LEU A 159 11.17 -13.49 -3.91
C LEU A 159 11.65 -12.66 -5.11
N HIS A 160 12.47 -11.64 -4.87
CA HIS A 160 13.06 -10.84 -5.94
C HIS A 160 13.98 -11.69 -6.84
N GLY A 161 14.10 -11.26 -8.10
CA GLY A 161 14.91 -11.90 -9.14
C GLY A 161 14.33 -13.21 -9.71
N LEU A 162 13.22 -13.70 -9.16
CA LEU A 162 12.55 -14.90 -9.66
C LEU A 162 11.43 -14.53 -10.63
N ARG A 163 11.23 -15.39 -11.64
CA ARG A 163 10.06 -15.34 -12.53
C ARG A 163 8.80 -15.77 -11.76
N PRO A 164 7.59 -15.32 -12.16
CA PRO A 164 6.34 -15.60 -11.44
C PRO A 164 6.08 -17.09 -11.12
N ASP A 165 6.38 -17.99 -12.06
CA ASP A 165 6.27 -19.45 -11.87
C ASP A 165 7.16 -19.96 -10.73
N ARG A 166 8.38 -19.44 -10.63
CA ARG A 166 9.34 -19.78 -9.58
C ARG A 166 9.00 -19.11 -8.25
N GLN A 167 8.38 -17.94 -8.27
CA GLN A 167 7.86 -17.27 -7.08
C GLN A 167 6.74 -18.11 -6.45
N LEU A 168 5.76 -18.55 -7.24
CA LEU A 168 4.67 -19.39 -6.76
C LEU A 168 5.17 -20.75 -6.24
N ALA A 169 6.10 -21.39 -6.96
CA ALA A 169 6.72 -22.63 -6.50
C ALA A 169 7.48 -22.46 -5.16
N ALA A 170 8.15 -21.32 -4.96
CA ALA A 170 8.86 -21.03 -3.71
C ALA A 170 7.89 -20.79 -2.55
N LEU A 171 6.78 -20.08 -2.77
CA LEU A 171 5.73 -19.88 -1.76
C LEU A 171 5.19 -21.23 -1.25
N ALA A 172 4.86 -22.14 -2.17
CA ALA A 172 4.37 -23.47 -1.83
C ALA A 172 5.43 -24.32 -1.13
N ARG A 173 6.67 -24.35 -1.65
CA ARG A 173 7.77 -25.15 -1.08
C ARG A 173 8.12 -24.73 0.34
N GLU A 174 8.11 -23.43 0.62
CA GLU A 174 8.49 -22.89 1.93
C GLU A 174 7.31 -22.75 2.89
N GLN A 175 6.09 -23.11 2.44
CA GLN A 175 4.85 -22.98 3.20
C GLN A 175 4.65 -21.55 3.71
N ALA A 176 4.77 -20.57 2.80
CA ALA A 176 4.55 -19.17 3.14
C ALA A 176 3.14 -18.95 3.70
N THR A 177 3.04 -18.21 4.80
CA THR A 177 1.78 -17.96 5.53
C THR A 177 1.27 -16.54 5.37
N ILE A 178 2.17 -15.58 5.13
CA ILE A 178 1.84 -14.16 5.00
C ILE A 178 2.54 -13.57 3.79
N LEU A 179 1.82 -12.76 3.01
CA LEU A 179 2.32 -12.17 1.79
C LEU A 179 2.09 -10.65 1.77
N TYR A 180 3.17 -9.89 1.61
CA TYR A 180 3.12 -8.46 1.26
C TYR A 180 3.37 -8.27 -0.24
N ILE A 181 2.38 -7.70 -0.95
CA ILE A 181 2.41 -7.64 -2.41
C ILE A 181 1.66 -6.42 -2.97
N THR A 182 2.02 -5.95 -4.17
CA THR A 182 1.22 -4.95 -4.90
C THR A 182 0.18 -5.63 -5.79
N PRO A 183 -0.92 -4.95 -6.18
CA PRO A 183 -1.89 -5.51 -7.13
C PRO A 183 -1.24 -6.01 -8.44
N THR A 184 -0.32 -5.24 -9.01
CA THR A 184 0.41 -5.61 -10.24
C THR A 184 1.20 -6.91 -10.05
N GLN A 185 1.93 -7.04 -8.93
CA GLN A 185 2.70 -8.25 -8.63
C GLN A 185 1.78 -9.45 -8.40
N LEU A 186 0.64 -9.25 -7.73
CA LEU A 186 -0.35 -10.30 -7.48
C LEU A 186 -1.00 -10.78 -8.78
N GLY A 187 -1.32 -9.86 -9.70
CA GLY A 187 -1.83 -10.18 -11.03
C GLY A 187 -0.85 -11.01 -11.85
N LEU A 188 0.44 -10.65 -11.84
CA LEU A 188 1.50 -11.43 -12.49
C LEU A 188 1.66 -12.82 -11.87
N LEU A 189 1.63 -12.90 -10.54
CA LEU A 189 1.77 -14.15 -9.79
C LEU A 189 0.62 -15.13 -10.05
N CYS A 190 -0.62 -14.62 -10.14
CA CYS A 190 -1.84 -15.42 -10.31
C CYS A 190 -2.30 -15.52 -11.77
N GLY A 191 -1.52 -15.03 -12.73
CA GLY A 191 -1.87 -15.01 -14.16
C GLY A 191 -1.65 -16.34 -14.89
N GLY A 192 -0.85 -17.25 -14.31
CA GLY A 192 -0.58 -18.58 -14.87
C GLY A 192 -1.62 -19.65 -14.47
N PRO A 193 -1.45 -20.90 -14.93
CA PRO A 193 -2.26 -22.02 -14.49
C PRO A 193 -2.19 -22.16 -12.97
N ALA A 194 -3.35 -22.15 -12.31
CA ALA A 194 -3.44 -22.10 -10.86
C ALA A 194 -2.84 -23.36 -10.22
N ARG A 195 -1.93 -23.15 -9.27
CA ARG A 195 -1.52 -24.19 -8.31
C ARG A 195 -1.87 -23.67 -6.92
N ALA A 196 -2.83 -24.34 -6.27
CA ALA A 196 -3.27 -23.95 -4.94
C ALA A 196 -2.08 -23.97 -3.96
N THR A 197 -1.91 -22.88 -3.23
CA THR A 197 -0.98 -22.76 -2.11
C THR A 197 -1.79 -22.57 -0.84
N GLU A 198 -2.07 -23.69 -0.17
CA GLU A 198 -3.00 -23.76 0.96
C GLU A 198 -2.44 -23.21 2.28
N SER A 199 -1.11 -23.09 2.39
CA SER A 199 -0.43 -22.57 3.58
C SER A 199 -0.66 -21.09 3.82
N MET A 200 -1.04 -20.34 2.78
CA MET A 200 -1.21 -18.90 2.84
C MET A 200 -2.45 -18.54 3.68
N ARG A 201 -2.24 -17.75 4.73
CA ARG A 201 -3.30 -17.27 5.64
C ARG A 201 -3.72 -15.84 5.33
N HIS A 202 -2.76 -14.96 5.03
CA HIS A 202 -3.01 -13.54 4.83
C HIS A 202 -2.23 -12.99 3.64
N ILE A 203 -2.92 -12.25 2.77
CA ILE A 203 -2.31 -11.50 1.67
C ILE A 203 -2.62 -10.02 1.90
N LEU A 204 -1.61 -9.26 2.30
CA LEU A 204 -1.70 -7.80 2.43
C LEU A 204 -1.32 -7.19 1.09
N VAL A 205 -2.35 -6.73 0.37
CA VAL A 205 -2.21 -6.13 -0.95
C VAL A 205 -2.43 -4.64 -0.89
N GLY A 206 -1.52 -3.84 -1.44
CA GLY A 206 -1.66 -2.38 -1.38
C GLY A 206 -0.69 -1.61 -2.25
N GLY A 207 -0.78 -0.29 -2.18
CA GLY A 207 0.01 0.63 -2.99
C GLY A 207 -0.54 0.89 -4.40
N GLY A 208 -1.71 0.34 -4.74
CA GLY A 208 -2.43 0.55 -5.99
C GLY A 208 -3.88 0.05 -5.91
N GLN A 209 -4.61 0.19 -7.01
CA GLN A 209 -5.96 -0.33 -7.15
C GLN A 209 -5.93 -1.86 -7.27
N LEU A 210 -6.74 -2.55 -6.47
CA LEU A 210 -6.99 -3.97 -6.63
C LEU A 210 -8.20 -4.17 -7.55
N SER A 211 -8.03 -4.91 -8.64
CA SER A 211 -9.12 -5.26 -9.55
C SER A 211 -9.81 -6.56 -9.10
N GLU A 212 -11.11 -6.70 -9.37
CA GLU A 212 -11.89 -7.89 -9.06
C GLU A 212 -11.31 -9.15 -9.75
N ARG A 213 -10.78 -8.99 -10.97
CA ARG A 213 -10.07 -10.04 -11.70
C ARG A 213 -8.88 -10.57 -10.89
N VAL A 214 -8.02 -9.68 -10.39
CA VAL A 214 -6.84 -10.06 -9.59
C VAL A 214 -7.27 -10.68 -8.26
N ALA A 215 -8.27 -10.11 -7.59
CA ALA A 215 -8.81 -10.66 -6.34
C ALA A 215 -9.36 -12.09 -6.55
N THR A 216 -10.12 -12.31 -7.62
CA THR A 216 -10.67 -13.63 -7.97
C THR A 216 -9.56 -14.63 -8.32
N ALA A 217 -8.53 -14.21 -9.06
CA ALA A 217 -7.38 -15.06 -9.37
C ALA A 217 -6.57 -15.41 -8.11
N ALA A 218 -6.42 -14.47 -7.19
CA ALA A 218 -5.77 -14.68 -5.90
C ALA A 218 -6.56 -15.68 -5.04
N ALA A 219 -7.90 -15.56 -4.97
CA ALA A 219 -8.76 -16.49 -4.24
C ALA A 219 -8.64 -17.94 -4.75
N ARG A 220 -8.48 -18.14 -6.07
CA ARG A 220 -8.22 -19.47 -6.65
C ARG A 220 -6.82 -20.01 -6.32
N THR A 221 -5.82 -19.13 -6.29
CA THR A 221 -4.41 -19.51 -6.06
C THR A 221 -4.13 -19.76 -4.58
N PHE A 222 -4.82 -19.03 -3.69
CA PHE A 222 -4.64 -19.05 -2.25
C PHE A 222 -5.99 -19.22 -1.54
N PRO A 223 -6.61 -20.42 -1.65
CA PRO A 223 -8.01 -20.63 -1.23
C PRO A 223 -8.27 -20.41 0.27
N ASN A 224 -7.23 -20.56 1.11
CA ASN A 224 -7.33 -20.36 2.56
C ASN A 224 -6.94 -18.96 3.03
N ALA A 225 -6.50 -18.09 2.11
CA ALA A 225 -5.96 -16.79 2.47
C ALA A 225 -7.06 -15.74 2.57
N LYS A 226 -7.00 -14.94 3.64
CA LYS A 226 -7.71 -13.65 3.69
C LYS A 226 -6.94 -12.62 2.86
N LEU A 227 -7.58 -12.13 1.79
CA LEU A 227 -7.07 -11.03 0.98
C LEU A 227 -7.47 -9.70 1.62
N ILE A 228 -6.48 -8.94 2.11
CA ILE A 228 -6.65 -7.67 2.79
C ILE A 228 -6.10 -6.57 1.88
N HIS A 229 -6.98 -5.84 1.20
CA HIS A 229 -6.62 -4.64 0.47
C HIS A 229 -6.43 -3.50 1.47
N PHE A 230 -5.25 -2.89 1.48
CA PHE A 230 -4.98 -1.76 2.36
C PHE A 230 -4.66 -0.49 1.57
N TYR A 231 -5.04 0.63 2.17
CA TYR A 231 -4.69 1.96 1.72
C TYR A 231 -3.68 2.61 2.67
N GLY A 232 -2.70 3.28 2.06
CA GLY A 232 -1.54 3.80 2.74
C GLY A 232 -0.47 4.31 1.79
N ALA A 233 0.47 5.08 2.34
CA ALA A 233 1.63 5.59 1.64
C ALA A 233 2.90 5.44 2.49
N ALA A 234 4.06 5.75 1.92
CA ALA A 234 5.30 5.73 2.69
C ALA A 234 5.24 6.73 3.88
N GLU A 235 4.58 7.85 3.66
CA GLU A 235 4.35 8.94 4.62
C GLU A 235 3.37 8.55 5.74
N THR A 236 2.32 7.77 5.42
CA THR A 236 1.21 7.48 6.35
C THR A 236 1.20 6.06 6.92
N SER A 237 1.99 5.12 6.36
CA SER A 237 1.89 3.69 6.65
C SER A 237 0.48 3.15 6.37
N PHE A 238 -0.13 2.36 7.26
CA PHE A 238 -1.52 1.90 7.09
C PHE A 238 -2.50 3.00 7.49
N VAL A 239 -3.47 3.28 6.62
CA VAL A 239 -4.56 4.23 6.87
C VAL A 239 -5.89 3.50 6.95
N ALA A 240 -6.18 2.61 6.00
CA ALA A 240 -7.39 1.82 5.95
C ALA A 240 -7.10 0.40 5.45
N TRP A 241 -7.98 -0.55 5.78
CA TRP A 241 -7.89 -1.93 5.31
C TRP A 241 -9.26 -2.57 5.11
N SER A 242 -9.36 -3.47 4.14
CA SER A 242 -10.58 -4.19 3.83
C SER A 242 -10.77 -5.42 4.72
N ASP A 243 -12.04 -5.77 4.91
CA ASP A 243 -12.51 -7.03 5.49
C ASP A 243 -13.65 -7.63 4.65
N GLU A 244 -14.30 -8.67 5.15
CA GLU A 244 -15.40 -9.34 4.43
C GLU A 244 -16.65 -8.47 4.25
N THR A 245 -16.75 -7.34 4.96
CA THR A 245 -17.89 -6.40 4.91
C THR A 245 -17.62 -5.17 4.03
N THR A 246 -16.40 -5.06 3.49
CA THR A 246 -15.98 -3.90 2.70
C THR A 246 -16.74 -3.84 1.37
N PRO A 247 -17.44 -2.73 1.07
CA PRO A 247 -18.21 -2.60 -0.17
C PRO A 247 -17.30 -2.48 -1.40
N PRO A 248 -17.76 -2.92 -2.59
CA PRO A 248 -17.00 -2.78 -3.84
C PRO A 248 -16.53 -1.34 -4.09
N GLY A 249 -15.26 -1.19 -4.45
CA GLY A 249 -14.63 0.11 -4.71
C GLY A 249 -14.09 0.84 -3.48
N SER A 250 -14.36 0.34 -2.27
CA SER A 250 -13.73 0.84 -1.05
C SER A 250 -12.40 0.13 -0.75
N VAL A 251 -11.50 0.84 -0.06
CA VAL A 251 -10.28 0.30 0.55
C VAL A 251 -10.49 -0.12 2.02
N GLY A 252 -11.75 -0.16 2.45
CA GLY A 252 -12.20 -0.56 3.78
C GLY A 252 -12.16 0.56 4.81
N ALA A 253 -12.29 0.17 6.08
CA ALA A 253 -12.38 1.08 7.22
C ALA A 253 -11.01 1.47 7.77
N ALA A 254 -10.99 2.49 8.63
CA ALA A 254 -9.77 2.96 9.28
C ALA A 254 -9.00 1.83 9.98
N TYR A 255 -7.70 1.75 9.71
CA TYR A 255 -6.80 0.80 10.36
C TYR A 255 -6.74 1.10 11.87
N PRO A 256 -6.57 0.09 12.76
CA PRO A 256 -6.63 0.32 14.21
C PRO A 256 -5.70 1.44 14.68
N GLY A 257 -6.25 2.40 15.42
CA GLY A 257 -5.52 3.59 15.90
C GLY A 257 -5.43 4.74 14.90
N VAL A 258 -6.00 4.61 13.70
CA VAL A 258 -6.09 5.68 12.70
C VAL A 258 -7.42 6.41 12.82
N THR A 259 -7.38 7.74 12.74
CA THR A 259 -8.55 8.59 12.52
C THR A 259 -8.45 9.22 11.13
N ILE A 260 -9.52 9.07 10.35
CA ILE A 260 -9.63 9.64 8.99
C ILE A 260 -10.65 10.78 9.06
N SER A 261 -10.31 11.92 8.48
CA SER A 261 -11.24 13.04 8.28
C SER A 261 -11.21 13.48 6.82
N ILE A 262 -12.39 13.75 6.25
CA ILE A 262 -12.53 14.23 4.87
C ILE A 262 -12.83 15.73 4.93
N ARG A 263 -11.91 16.55 4.40
CA ARG A 263 -11.97 18.01 4.51
C ARG A 263 -12.14 18.67 3.15
N GLY A 264 -13.08 19.60 3.02
CA GLY A 264 -13.28 20.43 1.82
C GLY A 264 -12.27 21.58 1.70
N ASP A 265 -12.50 22.49 0.74
CA ASP A 265 -11.55 23.55 0.37
C ASP A 265 -11.23 24.57 1.49
N GLN A 266 -12.11 24.73 2.47
CA GLN A 266 -11.89 25.60 3.64
C GLN A 266 -11.41 24.83 4.88
N GLY A 267 -11.03 23.57 4.74
CA GLY A 267 -10.62 22.70 5.86
C GLY A 267 -11.78 22.16 6.70
N ALA A 268 -13.02 22.56 6.43
CA ALA A 268 -14.22 22.03 7.08
C ALA A 268 -14.51 20.59 6.64
N SER A 269 -15.13 19.79 7.53
CA SER A 269 -15.54 18.42 7.20
C SER A 269 -16.60 18.42 6.10
N THR A 270 -16.55 17.42 5.21
CA THR A 270 -17.55 17.23 4.14
C THR A 270 -17.98 15.77 4.04
N THR A 271 -19.23 15.53 3.63
CA THR A 271 -19.78 14.20 3.29
C THR A 271 -19.51 13.80 1.84
N GLY A 272 -19.13 14.77 1.00
CA GLY A 272 -18.75 14.55 -0.39
C GLY A 272 -17.29 14.12 -0.54
N ILE A 273 -16.79 14.23 -1.77
CA ILE A 273 -15.35 14.10 -2.02
C ILE A 273 -14.64 15.31 -1.40
N GLY A 274 -13.63 15.02 -0.58
CA GLY A 274 -12.73 16.01 -0.01
C GLY A 274 -11.35 15.43 0.18
N GLU A 275 -10.44 16.22 0.73
CA GLU A 275 -9.09 15.80 1.03
C GLU A 275 -9.04 14.85 2.23
N ILE A 276 -8.27 13.77 2.09
CA ILE A 276 -8.09 12.75 3.11
C ILE A 276 -7.01 13.23 4.09
N TRP A 277 -7.43 13.55 5.32
CA TRP A 277 -6.56 13.91 6.43
C TRP A 277 -6.50 12.79 7.45
N VAL A 278 -5.29 12.44 7.87
CA VAL A 278 -5.00 11.27 8.71
C VAL A 278 -4.33 11.70 10.00
N LYS A 279 -4.93 11.35 11.14
CA LYS A 279 -4.27 11.36 12.45
C LYS A 279 -3.94 9.92 12.83
N SER A 280 -2.66 9.64 13.04
CA SER A 280 -2.19 8.27 13.20
C SER A 280 -0.86 8.19 13.97
N PRO A 281 -0.63 7.14 14.77
CA PRO A 281 0.68 6.90 15.39
C PRO A 281 1.73 6.35 14.41
N TYR A 282 1.32 6.05 13.17
CA TYR A 282 2.15 5.44 12.11
C TYR A 282 2.64 6.45 11.07
N LEU A 283 2.48 7.75 11.33
CA LEU A 283 2.98 8.78 10.42
C LEU A 283 4.51 8.82 10.44
N PHE A 284 5.10 9.26 9.32
CA PHE A 284 6.52 9.62 9.23
C PHE A 284 6.82 10.93 9.99
N ASP A 285 8.10 11.30 10.08
CA ASP A 285 8.55 12.55 10.73
C ASP A 285 8.82 13.68 9.72
N GLY A 286 8.49 13.47 8.45
CA GLY A 286 8.79 14.36 7.34
C GLY A 286 9.81 13.79 6.34
N TYR A 287 10.18 14.61 5.36
CA TYR A 287 11.19 14.25 4.36
C TYR A 287 12.61 14.55 4.86
N ALA A 288 13.52 13.61 4.68
CA ALA A 288 14.96 13.81 4.88
C ALA A 288 15.61 14.52 3.69
N SER A 289 15.11 14.24 2.48
CA SER A 289 15.49 14.93 1.26
C SER A 289 14.30 14.99 0.30
N GLY A 290 14.25 16.05 -0.50
CA GLY A 290 13.08 16.37 -1.34
C GLY A 290 11.92 16.95 -0.52
N GLN A 291 10.82 17.23 -1.21
CA GLN A 291 9.59 17.75 -0.62
C GLN A 291 8.39 17.46 -1.51
N SER A 292 7.19 17.69 -0.99
CA SER A 292 5.93 17.54 -1.73
C SER A 292 4.96 18.60 -1.25
N ALA A 293 4.50 19.49 -2.15
CA ALA A 293 3.52 20.53 -1.81
C ALA A 293 2.16 19.93 -1.40
N ASP A 294 1.88 18.71 -1.86
CA ASP A 294 0.70 17.93 -1.48
C ASP A 294 0.77 17.41 -0.04
N THR A 295 1.96 17.35 0.56
CA THR A 295 2.13 16.83 1.92
C THR A 295 2.06 17.97 2.95
N ARG A 296 0.97 18.00 3.72
CA ARG A 296 0.68 19.10 4.66
C ARG A 296 0.31 18.58 6.04
N TRP A 297 0.85 19.23 7.05
CA TRP A 297 0.50 18.99 8.46
C TRP A 297 -0.50 20.05 8.93
N ASP A 298 -1.45 19.62 9.75
CA ASP A 298 -2.33 20.47 10.54
C ASP A 298 -2.45 19.88 11.93
N GLY A 299 -1.70 20.44 12.88
CA GLY A 299 -1.48 19.82 14.19
C GLY A 299 -0.86 18.43 14.05
N ASP A 300 -1.59 17.42 14.50
CA ASP A 300 -1.21 16.00 14.44
C ASP A 300 -1.82 15.23 13.25
N CYS A 301 -2.51 15.96 12.36
CA CYS A 301 -3.09 15.41 11.14
C CYS A 301 -2.16 15.65 9.95
N LEU A 302 -2.05 14.65 9.07
CA LEU A 302 -1.29 14.69 7.83
C LEU A 302 -2.22 14.46 6.63
N SER A 303 -2.11 15.30 5.62
CA SER A 303 -2.58 14.98 4.27
C SER A 303 -1.39 14.78 3.33
N ILE A 304 -1.59 13.95 2.31
CA ILE A 304 -0.66 13.76 1.18
C ILE A 304 -1.28 14.15 -0.17
N GLY A 305 -2.36 14.94 -0.16
CA GLY A 305 -3.02 15.47 -1.36
C GLY A 305 -3.88 14.44 -2.10
N GLU A 306 -4.38 13.42 -1.40
CA GLU A 306 -5.32 12.46 -1.95
C GLU A 306 -6.75 12.81 -1.57
N LEU A 307 -7.67 12.64 -2.52
CA LEU A 307 -9.07 12.96 -2.40
C LEU A 307 -9.89 11.67 -2.24
N GLY A 308 -10.94 11.74 -1.45
CA GLY A 308 -11.82 10.61 -1.20
C GLY A 308 -13.04 10.99 -0.38
N ARG A 309 -13.84 9.98 -0.01
CA ARG A 309 -15.01 10.13 0.85
C ARG A 309 -15.13 8.93 1.78
N LEU A 310 -15.85 9.12 2.89
CA LEU A 310 -16.31 8.02 3.73
C LEU A 310 -17.78 7.73 3.40
N ASP A 311 -18.20 6.47 3.48
CA ASP A 311 -19.62 6.14 3.55
C ASP A 311 -20.14 6.21 4.99
N ASP A 312 -21.44 5.94 5.17
CA ASP A 312 -22.12 5.97 6.47
C ASP A 312 -21.59 4.91 7.45
N HIS A 313 -20.85 3.91 6.96
CA HIS A 313 -20.21 2.87 7.75
C HIS A 313 -18.73 3.16 8.04
N GLY A 314 -18.19 4.28 7.54
CA GLY A 314 -16.80 4.69 7.72
C GLY A 314 -15.82 3.98 6.78
N ASN A 315 -16.29 3.36 5.70
CA ASN A 315 -15.43 2.80 4.65
C ASN A 315 -14.90 3.91 3.75
N LEU A 316 -13.61 3.89 3.47
CA LEU A 316 -12.93 4.88 2.66
C LEU A 316 -13.03 4.52 1.17
N PHE A 317 -13.44 5.49 0.36
CA PHE A 317 -13.40 5.44 -1.10
C PHE A 317 -12.40 6.48 -1.60
N VAL A 318 -11.30 6.01 -2.19
CA VAL A 318 -10.25 6.89 -2.73
C VAL A 318 -10.61 7.30 -4.15
N ALA A 319 -10.76 8.61 -4.36
CA ALA A 319 -11.11 9.19 -5.66
C ALA A 319 -9.88 9.31 -6.57
N GLY A 320 -8.78 9.86 -6.05
CA GLY A 320 -7.56 10.09 -6.81
C GLY A 320 -6.66 11.15 -6.17
N ARG A 321 -5.66 11.63 -6.90
CA ARG A 321 -4.78 12.70 -6.43
C ARG A 321 -5.30 14.08 -6.80
N LYS A 322 -5.25 15.01 -5.85
CA LYS A 322 -5.58 16.43 -6.08
C LYS A 322 -4.75 17.02 -7.21
N SER A 323 -3.47 16.65 -7.31
CA SER A 323 -2.55 17.10 -8.36
C SER A 323 -2.79 16.48 -9.74
N ARG A 324 -3.59 15.40 -9.85
CA ARG A 324 -4.02 14.82 -11.15
C ARG A 324 -5.45 15.17 -11.53
N MET A 325 -6.22 15.74 -10.61
CA MET A 325 -7.57 16.21 -10.88
C MET A 325 -7.53 17.33 -11.91
N VAL A 326 -8.39 17.23 -12.93
CA VAL A 326 -8.52 18.26 -13.96
C VAL A 326 -9.95 18.75 -14.04
N THR A 327 -10.10 20.03 -14.38
CA THR A 327 -11.40 20.60 -14.67
C THR A 327 -11.67 20.47 -16.18
N ILE A 328 -12.81 19.85 -16.52
CA ILE A 328 -13.32 19.70 -17.88
C ILE A 328 -14.71 20.31 -17.90
N SER A 329 -14.87 21.47 -18.56
CA SER A 329 -16.15 22.20 -18.60
C SER A 329 -16.77 22.37 -17.20
N ASP A 330 -16.00 22.98 -16.30
CA ASP A 330 -16.37 23.28 -14.90
C ASP A 330 -16.66 22.06 -14.01
N THR A 331 -16.38 20.86 -14.50
CA THR A 331 -16.52 19.60 -13.74
C THR A 331 -15.15 19.08 -13.35
N ASN A 332 -14.95 18.75 -12.08
CA ASN A 332 -13.74 18.07 -11.62
C ASN A 332 -13.78 16.60 -12.03
N VAL A 333 -12.73 16.18 -12.75
CA VAL A 333 -12.60 14.82 -13.28
C VAL A 333 -11.31 14.19 -12.77
N PHE A 334 -11.41 12.93 -12.36
CA PHE A 334 -10.30 12.11 -11.87
C PHE A 334 -9.90 11.11 -12.95
N PRO A 335 -8.70 11.23 -13.56
CA PRO A 335 -8.19 10.21 -14.48
C PRO A 335 -8.23 8.79 -13.90
N GLU A 336 -8.02 8.66 -12.58
CA GLU A 336 -8.08 7.39 -11.85
C GLU A 336 -9.43 6.67 -11.96
N GLU A 337 -10.54 7.41 -12.07
CA GLU A 337 -11.87 6.81 -12.24
C GLU A 337 -11.99 6.14 -13.61
N VAL A 338 -11.49 6.81 -14.65
CA VAL A 338 -11.46 6.29 -16.03
C VAL A 338 -10.51 5.10 -16.13
N GLU A 339 -9.33 5.18 -15.52
CA GLU A 339 -8.35 4.08 -15.43
C GLU A 339 -9.00 2.84 -14.81
N ARG A 340 -9.68 3.00 -13.67
CA ARG A 340 -10.36 1.90 -12.96
C ARG A 340 -11.45 1.27 -13.81
N PHE A 341 -12.26 2.09 -14.48
CA PHE A 341 -13.34 1.60 -15.34
C PHE A 341 -12.79 0.80 -16.53
N LEU A 342 -11.80 1.33 -17.24
CA LEU A 342 -11.19 0.66 -18.38
C LEU A 342 -10.45 -0.62 -17.96
N ALA A 343 -9.71 -0.57 -16.86
CA ALA A 343 -9.00 -1.72 -16.33
C ALA A 343 -9.94 -2.88 -16.00
N THR A 344 -11.09 -2.56 -15.39
CA THR A 344 -12.14 -3.54 -15.09
C THR A 344 -12.76 -4.10 -16.37
N THR A 345 -13.13 -3.22 -17.31
CA THR A 345 -13.81 -3.59 -18.56
C THR A 345 -12.96 -4.51 -19.44
N LEU A 346 -11.66 -4.22 -19.53
CA LEU A 346 -10.72 -4.97 -20.36
C LEU A 346 -10.05 -6.12 -19.60
N GLY A 347 -10.24 -6.18 -18.28
CA GLY A 347 -9.51 -7.07 -17.40
C GLY A 347 -8.00 -6.83 -17.40
N THR A 348 -7.52 -5.62 -17.69
CA THR A 348 -6.07 -5.32 -17.71
C THR A 348 -5.70 -4.33 -16.62
N ASP A 349 -4.58 -4.54 -15.94
CA ASP A 349 -4.11 -3.59 -14.91
C ASP A 349 -3.16 -2.52 -15.49
N THR A 350 -2.93 -2.53 -16.81
CA THR A 350 -2.02 -1.59 -17.50
C THR A 350 -2.80 -0.58 -18.34
N VAL A 351 -3.51 0.32 -17.65
CA VAL A 351 -4.19 1.49 -18.22
C VAL A 351 -3.62 2.76 -17.61
N ALA A 352 -3.41 3.78 -18.43
CA ALA A 352 -3.08 5.13 -17.98
C ALA A 352 -3.96 6.15 -18.69
N VAL A 353 -4.45 7.15 -17.96
CA VAL A 353 -5.26 8.24 -18.52
C VAL A 353 -4.54 9.56 -18.27
N ILE A 354 -4.28 10.26 -19.37
CA ILE A 354 -3.57 11.53 -19.37
C ILE A 354 -4.54 12.66 -19.74
N PRO A 355 -4.62 13.72 -18.94
CA PRO A 355 -5.28 14.94 -19.36
C PRO A 355 -4.36 15.73 -20.30
N LEU A 356 -4.90 16.16 -21.44
CA LEU A 356 -4.24 17.03 -22.41
C LEU A 356 -5.02 18.34 -22.57
N PRO A 357 -4.36 19.48 -22.87
CA PRO A 357 -5.03 20.76 -23.08
C PRO A 357 -6.09 20.70 -24.19
N ASP A 358 -7.27 21.29 -23.95
CA ASP A 358 -8.37 21.41 -24.91
C ASP A 358 -8.89 22.86 -24.92
N ALA A 359 -8.84 23.50 -26.10
CA ALA A 359 -9.17 24.92 -26.24
C ALA A 359 -10.61 25.28 -25.83
N LYS A 360 -11.56 24.33 -25.85
CA LYS A 360 -12.96 24.59 -25.50
C LYS A 360 -13.31 24.17 -24.08
N ARG A 361 -12.60 23.19 -23.52
CA ARG A 361 -12.98 22.54 -22.25
C ARG A 361 -11.96 22.70 -21.13
N GLY A 362 -10.84 23.37 -21.40
CA GLY A 362 -9.66 23.37 -20.55
C GLY A 362 -8.84 22.10 -20.79
N HIS A 363 -9.43 20.93 -20.53
CA HIS A 363 -8.78 19.64 -20.73
C HIS A 363 -9.66 18.63 -21.49
N ARG A 364 -8.99 17.63 -22.08
CA ARG A 364 -9.59 16.37 -22.53
C ARG A 364 -8.78 15.20 -22.00
N LEU A 365 -9.43 14.07 -21.76
CA LEU A 365 -8.73 12.85 -21.36
C LEU A 365 -8.36 12.00 -22.58
N VAL A 366 -7.17 11.43 -22.56
CA VAL A 366 -6.69 10.42 -23.51
C VAL A 366 -6.29 9.19 -22.72
N ALA A 367 -6.82 8.03 -23.10
CA ALA A 367 -6.52 6.77 -22.46
C ALA A 367 -5.48 5.97 -23.26
N PHE A 368 -4.57 5.31 -22.56
CA PHE A 368 -3.58 4.40 -23.11
C PHE A 368 -3.76 3.05 -22.44
N VAL A 369 -3.94 2.02 -23.26
CA VAL A 369 -4.18 0.65 -22.82
C VAL A 369 -3.04 -0.21 -23.33
N ALA A 370 -2.25 -0.78 -22.42
CA ALA A 370 -1.26 -1.78 -22.76
C ALA A 370 -1.83 -3.20 -22.61
N GLY A 371 -1.35 -4.12 -23.44
CA GLY A 371 -1.71 -5.53 -23.39
C GLY A 371 -1.88 -6.15 -24.79
N PRO A 372 -2.10 -7.47 -24.87
CA PRO A 372 -2.38 -8.14 -26.13
C PRO A 372 -3.63 -7.54 -26.79
N CYS A 373 -3.64 -7.48 -28.12
CA CYS A 373 -4.75 -6.93 -28.91
C CYS A 373 -6.08 -7.51 -28.43
N THR A 374 -6.92 -6.64 -27.88
CA THR A 374 -8.31 -6.97 -27.53
C THR A 374 -9.13 -7.00 -28.81
N THR A 375 -10.17 -7.83 -28.87
CA THR A 375 -11.19 -7.73 -29.93
C THR A 375 -11.98 -6.43 -29.85
N THR A 376 -11.90 -5.73 -28.70
CA THR A 376 -12.56 -4.46 -28.43
C THR A 376 -11.88 -3.31 -29.18
N THR A 377 -12.66 -2.50 -29.88
CA THR A 377 -12.16 -1.34 -30.62
C THR A 377 -12.10 -0.07 -29.76
N GLU A 378 -11.39 0.97 -30.23
CA GLU A 378 -11.44 2.31 -29.61
C GLU A 378 -12.90 2.80 -29.51
N HIS A 379 -13.69 2.62 -30.57
CA HIS A 379 -15.07 3.08 -30.61
C HIS A 379 -15.91 2.45 -29.49
N ASP A 380 -15.81 1.12 -29.31
CA ASP A 380 -16.55 0.40 -28.28
C ASP A 380 -16.19 0.90 -26.88
N LEU A 381 -14.90 1.12 -26.60
CA LEU A 381 -14.45 1.65 -25.31
C LEU A 381 -14.94 3.08 -25.08
N LEU A 382 -14.91 3.94 -26.09
CA LEU A 382 -15.43 5.30 -25.99
C LEU A 382 -16.94 5.30 -25.71
N VAL A 383 -17.71 4.41 -26.34
CA VAL A 383 -19.14 4.25 -26.08
C VAL A 383 -19.38 3.80 -24.64
N LEU A 384 -18.69 2.75 -24.18
CA LEU A 384 -18.80 2.24 -22.82
C LEU A 384 -18.43 3.29 -21.77
N CYS A 385 -17.33 4.02 -21.98
CA CYS A 385 -16.93 5.11 -21.10
C CYS A 385 -17.99 6.21 -21.02
N ARG A 386 -18.57 6.62 -22.15
CA ARG A 386 -19.63 7.66 -22.16
C ARG A 386 -20.90 7.18 -21.45
N GLN A 387 -21.27 5.92 -21.62
CA GLN A 387 -22.42 5.33 -20.93
C GLN A 387 -22.20 5.27 -19.42
N ARG A 388 -20.99 4.91 -18.96
CA ARG A 388 -20.72 4.73 -17.54
C ARG A 388 -20.34 5.99 -16.78
N LEU A 389 -19.52 6.85 -17.40
CA LEU A 389 -18.87 8.01 -16.78
C LEU A 389 -19.48 9.34 -17.27
N GLY A 390 -20.33 9.29 -18.29
CA GLY A 390 -20.87 10.48 -18.94
C GLY A 390 -19.95 11.05 -20.03
N PRO A 391 -20.49 11.89 -20.94
CA PRO A 391 -19.77 12.39 -22.11
C PRO A 391 -18.65 13.39 -21.78
N LEU A 392 -18.68 14.00 -20.60
CA LEU A 392 -17.65 14.93 -20.14
C LEU A 392 -16.42 14.21 -19.59
N CYS A 393 -16.63 13.18 -18.77
CA CYS A 393 -15.56 12.43 -18.10
C CYS A 393 -14.98 11.31 -18.97
N ALA A 394 -15.69 10.87 -20.01
CA ALA A 394 -15.17 9.88 -20.94
C ALA A 394 -13.93 10.39 -21.70
N PRO A 395 -12.93 9.53 -21.97
CA PRO A 395 -11.81 9.91 -22.80
C PRO A 395 -12.28 10.27 -24.22
N ARG A 396 -11.48 11.09 -24.90
CA ARG A 396 -11.71 11.48 -26.30
C ARG A 396 -10.99 10.56 -27.29
N ARG A 397 -9.93 9.89 -26.83
CA ARG A 397 -9.14 8.92 -27.58
C ARG A 397 -8.76 7.76 -26.68
N VAL A 398 -8.67 6.58 -27.28
CA VAL A 398 -8.06 5.40 -26.65
C VAL A 398 -6.98 4.87 -27.59
N HIS A 399 -5.75 4.81 -27.11
CA HIS A 399 -4.63 4.23 -27.84
C HIS A 399 -4.26 2.87 -27.24
N PHE A 400 -4.21 1.86 -28.08
CA PHE A 400 -3.65 0.56 -27.73
C PHE A 400 -2.14 0.58 -27.98
N VAL A 401 -1.36 0.22 -26.97
CA VAL A 401 0.10 0.29 -27.01
C VAL A 401 0.72 -1.06 -26.63
N PRO A 402 1.90 -1.42 -27.15
CA PRO A 402 2.56 -2.66 -26.75
C PRO A 402 2.90 -2.69 -25.26
N ALA A 403 3.33 -1.55 -24.70
CA ALA A 403 3.66 -1.40 -23.29
C ALA A 403 3.55 0.08 -22.87
N LEU A 404 3.25 0.31 -21.60
CA LEU A 404 3.33 1.63 -20.97
C LEU A 404 4.72 1.81 -20.32
N PRO A 405 5.29 3.03 -20.33
CA PRO A 405 6.35 3.39 -19.41
C PRO A 405 5.95 3.14 -17.95
N MET A 406 6.75 2.37 -17.22
CA MET A 406 6.50 2.01 -15.82
C MET A 406 7.70 2.37 -14.95
N LEU A 407 7.42 2.80 -13.72
CA LEU A 407 8.40 2.94 -12.66
C LEU A 407 8.88 1.57 -12.16
N PRO A 408 10.07 1.47 -11.52
CA PRO A 408 10.56 0.23 -10.92
C PRO A 408 9.59 -0.43 -9.92
N ALA A 409 8.72 0.36 -9.29
CA ALA A 409 7.69 -0.13 -8.37
C ALA A 409 6.45 -0.73 -9.06
N GLY A 410 6.44 -0.81 -10.40
CA GLY A 410 5.31 -1.35 -11.17
C GLY A 410 4.13 -0.41 -11.30
N LYS A 411 4.35 0.91 -11.16
CA LYS A 411 3.34 1.96 -11.36
C LYS A 411 3.54 2.65 -12.72
N PRO A 412 2.47 3.12 -13.40
CA PRO A 412 2.63 3.96 -14.59
C PRO A 412 3.50 5.18 -14.32
N ASP A 413 4.46 5.45 -15.22
CA ASP A 413 5.23 6.69 -15.21
C ASP A 413 4.48 7.75 -16.00
N TYR A 414 3.58 8.47 -15.32
CA TYR A 414 2.74 9.48 -15.96
C TYR A 414 3.55 10.60 -16.61
N CYS A 415 4.74 10.93 -16.11
CA CYS A 415 5.58 11.97 -16.73
C CYS A 415 6.15 11.50 -18.08
N ALA A 416 6.60 10.24 -18.15
CA ALA A 416 7.05 9.64 -19.40
C ALA A 416 5.87 9.44 -20.37
N ILE A 417 4.71 8.99 -19.89
CA ILE A 417 3.51 8.78 -20.71
C ILE A 417 2.99 10.11 -21.28
N THR A 418 2.94 11.19 -20.49
CA THR A 418 2.51 12.51 -20.99
C THR A 418 3.43 13.02 -22.10
N ARG A 419 4.76 12.97 -21.91
CA ARG A 419 5.71 13.38 -22.95
C ARG A 419 5.57 12.55 -24.23
N TRP A 420 5.31 11.26 -24.06
CA TRP A 420 5.06 10.38 -25.19
C TRP A 420 3.72 10.70 -25.88
N ALA A 421 2.67 11.05 -25.13
CA ALA A 421 1.38 11.46 -25.67
C ALA A 421 1.49 12.76 -26.49
N GLU A 422 2.14 13.79 -25.94
CA GLU A 422 2.31 15.11 -26.59
C GLU A 422 3.09 15.04 -27.92
N GLY A 423 3.93 14.03 -28.11
CA GLY A 423 4.66 13.81 -29.36
C GLY A 423 3.92 12.97 -30.41
N ASN A 424 2.79 12.33 -30.05
CA ASN A 424 2.08 11.35 -30.89
C ASN A 424 0.59 11.65 -31.07
N THR A 425 0.07 12.71 -30.46
CA THR A 425 -1.31 13.21 -30.62
C THR A 425 -1.32 14.68 -30.97
#